data_AF-A0A8B9VH18-F1
#
_entry.id   AF-A0A8B9VH18-F1
#
_cell.length_a   1.000
_cell.length_b   1.000
_cell.length_c   1.000
_cell.angle_alpha   90.00
_cell.angle_beta   90.00
_cell.angle_gamma   90.00
#
_symmetry.space_group_name_H-M   'P 1'
#
loop_
_entity.id
_entity.type
_entity.pdbx_description
1 polymer ?
#
loop_
_entity_poly.entity_id
_entity_poly.type
_entity_poly.pdbx_seq_one_letter_code
_entity_poly.pdbx_strand_id
1 'polypeptide(L)'
;MAAPCGARALLLLLLLGAARGLAPSHRLTARDLARLRAALERPFGDVRAAYHAVVGLSSLGLRLEDEKAACNFIKSHVDSSSVDSLFYAAQSIRVLSGCEVTISNETRELLLAAVSEDSSITQIFHAVGALSGFGLPLASQEALSALTARLSKEESVLATIQALETASYLSQQADLSAIVEEIEDLVARLDDLGGVYLQFEEGIETTALFVAAAYKLSDHVGTEPAMKEVCICLVLSRTITLQHFKVFCKCYLPVRKYRHPSQEYPKGRQLTNVMSQPLTQASVKLDYAKSASTKATVLQQTPFVLSGDVFELNFMNVKPASGYYDFSISVDGDNRFIANKVELKVKVSTEVGITNVDLSTVDKDQSIAPKTTR
;
A
#
# COMPACT_ATOMS: atom_id res chain seq x y z
N MET A 1 52.83 -18.52 -9.78
CA MET A 1 52.00 -17.47 -10.40
C MET A 1 50.75 -17.30 -9.56
N ALA A 2 50.73 -16.27 -8.70
CA ALA A 2 49.63 -15.97 -7.81
C ALA A 2 48.59 -15.13 -8.56
N ALA A 3 47.37 -15.65 -8.71
CA ALA A 3 46.24 -14.88 -9.19
C ALA A 3 45.92 -13.76 -8.19
N PRO A 4 45.61 -12.53 -8.63
CA PRO A 4 45.49 -11.39 -7.72
C PRO A 4 44.24 -11.55 -6.86
N CYS A 5 44.46 -11.56 -5.53
CA CYS A 5 43.46 -11.73 -4.50
C CYS A 5 42.32 -10.66 -4.56
N GLY A 6 42.53 -9.56 -5.30
CA GLY A 6 41.55 -8.50 -5.50
C GLY A 6 40.38 -8.86 -6.42
N ALA A 7 40.56 -9.76 -7.40
CA ALA A 7 39.50 -10.09 -8.36
C ALA A 7 38.37 -10.93 -7.73
N ARG A 8 38.71 -11.81 -6.77
CA ARG A 8 37.73 -12.60 -6.00
C ARG A 8 36.97 -11.76 -4.98
N ALA A 9 37.62 -10.75 -4.37
CA ALA A 9 36.96 -9.82 -3.45
C ALA A 9 35.95 -8.92 -4.17
N LEU A 10 36.26 -8.45 -5.39
CA LEU A 10 35.35 -7.64 -6.19
C LEU A 10 34.10 -8.42 -6.63
N LEU A 11 34.26 -9.71 -6.99
CA LEU A 11 33.15 -10.58 -7.39
C LEU A 11 32.21 -10.89 -6.22
N LEU A 12 32.75 -11.10 -5.01
CA LEU A 12 31.95 -11.27 -3.79
C LEU A 12 31.23 -9.98 -3.38
N LEU A 13 31.84 -8.80 -3.54
CA LEU A 13 31.20 -7.50 -3.30
C LEU A 13 30.08 -7.20 -4.31
N LEU A 14 30.24 -7.60 -5.58
CA LEU A 14 29.20 -7.50 -6.61
C LEU A 14 28.03 -8.46 -6.35
N LEU A 15 28.29 -9.68 -5.86
CA LEU A 15 27.25 -10.64 -5.47
C LEU A 15 26.52 -10.23 -4.17
N LEU A 16 27.22 -9.62 -3.20
CA LEU A 16 26.61 -9.05 -1.99
C LEU A 16 25.80 -7.77 -2.29
N GLY A 17 26.14 -7.02 -3.34
CA GLY A 17 25.35 -5.89 -3.83
C GLY A 17 24.03 -6.30 -4.49
N ALA A 18 24.00 -7.48 -5.15
CA ALA A 18 22.80 -8.03 -5.76
C ALA A 18 21.84 -8.72 -4.75
N ALA A 19 22.37 -9.20 -3.62
CA ALA A 19 21.57 -9.90 -2.61
C ALA A 19 20.68 -8.98 -1.75
N ARG A 20 20.87 -7.65 -1.80
CA ARG A 20 19.98 -6.69 -1.09
C ARG A 20 18.61 -6.49 -1.75
N GLY A 21 18.33 -7.15 -2.88
CA GLY A 21 17.08 -7.00 -3.64
C GLY A 21 15.96 -8.00 -3.31
N LEU A 22 16.18 -8.96 -2.41
CA LEU A 22 15.23 -10.08 -2.18
C LEU A 22 14.47 -10.00 -0.85
N ALA A 23 14.71 -8.98 -0.02
CA ALA A 23 13.81 -8.69 1.08
C ALA A 23 12.62 -7.89 0.53
N PRO A 24 11.37 -8.38 0.62
CA PRO A 24 10.20 -7.62 0.20
C PRO A 24 10.20 -6.27 0.92
N SER A 25 10.27 -5.18 0.16
CA SER A 25 10.18 -3.83 0.71
C SER A 25 8.73 -3.45 0.88
N HIS A 26 8.29 -3.16 2.10
CA HIS A 26 6.94 -2.65 2.40
C HIS A 26 6.69 -1.21 1.93
N ARG A 27 7.52 -0.69 1.02
CA ARG A 27 7.43 0.67 0.46
C ARG A 27 7.92 0.66 -0.98
N LEU A 28 7.35 1.52 -1.82
CA LEU A 28 7.90 1.81 -3.14
C LEU A 28 9.21 2.57 -2.97
N THR A 29 10.30 2.07 -3.55
CA THR A 29 11.57 2.80 -3.55
C THR A 29 11.49 3.99 -4.51
N ALA A 30 12.40 4.96 -4.37
CA ALA A 30 12.51 6.07 -5.33
C ALA A 30 12.71 5.57 -6.77
N ARG A 31 13.39 4.42 -6.94
CA ARG A 31 13.58 3.79 -8.25
C ARG A 31 12.28 3.22 -8.81
N ASP A 32 11.45 2.62 -7.98
CA ASP A 32 10.15 2.07 -8.39
C ASP A 32 9.19 3.18 -8.79
N LEU A 33 9.15 4.26 -8.00
CA LEU A 33 8.38 5.46 -8.33
C LEU A 33 8.83 6.08 -9.66
N ALA A 34 10.14 6.17 -9.90
CA ALA A 34 10.67 6.69 -11.16
C ALA A 34 10.30 5.81 -12.36
N ARG A 35 10.37 4.47 -12.21
CA ARG A 35 9.96 3.52 -13.27
C ARG A 35 8.47 3.63 -13.56
N LEU A 36 7.65 3.73 -12.52
CA LEU A 36 6.21 3.85 -12.65
C LEU A 36 5.82 5.15 -13.34
N ARG A 37 6.42 6.27 -12.92
CA ARG A 37 6.25 7.57 -13.56
C ARG A 37 6.59 7.50 -15.05
N ALA A 38 7.73 6.93 -15.40
CA ALA A 38 8.15 6.76 -16.80
C ALA A 38 7.21 5.86 -17.63
N ALA A 39 6.49 4.94 -17.00
CA ALA A 39 5.48 4.12 -17.67
C ALA A 39 4.19 4.91 -17.95
N LEU A 40 3.79 5.79 -17.03
CA LEU A 40 2.58 6.61 -17.13
C LEU A 40 2.75 7.85 -18.03
N GLU A 41 3.95 8.39 -18.16
CA GLU A 41 4.25 9.55 -19.00
C GLU A 41 4.44 9.21 -20.50
N ARG A 42 4.10 7.99 -20.91
CA ARG A 42 4.13 7.59 -22.32
C ARG A 42 3.02 8.31 -23.11
N PRO A 43 3.23 8.60 -24.41
CA PRO A 43 2.19 9.18 -25.26
C PRO A 43 0.90 8.36 -25.25
N PHE A 44 -0.24 9.04 -25.29
CA PHE A 44 -1.56 8.41 -25.25
C PHE A 44 -1.88 7.77 -26.61
N GLY A 45 -2.28 6.50 -26.59
CA GLY A 45 -2.80 5.82 -27.79
C GLY A 45 -4.31 6.00 -27.98
N ASP A 46 -5.05 6.08 -26.87
CA ASP A 46 -6.50 6.22 -26.82
C ASP A 46 -6.94 6.87 -25.49
N VAL A 47 -8.25 7.10 -25.32
CA VAL A 47 -8.82 7.73 -24.12
C VAL A 47 -8.58 6.86 -22.86
N ARG A 48 -8.52 5.53 -23.00
CA ARG A 48 -8.23 4.62 -21.88
C ARG A 48 -6.79 4.78 -21.40
N ALA A 49 -5.82 4.86 -22.31
CA ALA A 49 -4.42 5.10 -22.00
C ALA A 49 -4.24 6.49 -21.36
N ALA A 50 -4.93 7.51 -21.88
CA ALA A 50 -4.96 8.83 -21.27
C ALA A 50 -5.51 8.77 -19.84
N TYR A 51 -6.61 8.04 -19.61
CA TYR A 51 -7.17 7.82 -18.29
C TYR A 51 -6.17 7.19 -17.32
N HIS A 52 -5.52 6.08 -17.70
CA HIS A 52 -4.55 5.43 -16.83
C HIS A 52 -3.35 6.34 -16.52
N ALA A 53 -2.89 7.15 -17.48
CA ALA A 53 -1.81 8.11 -17.26
C ALA A 53 -2.24 9.25 -16.32
N VAL A 54 -3.34 9.93 -16.63
CA VAL A 54 -3.86 11.09 -15.86
C VAL A 54 -4.21 10.68 -14.44
N VAL A 55 -5.06 9.66 -14.29
CA VAL A 55 -5.54 9.21 -12.98
C VAL A 55 -4.40 8.52 -12.23
N GLY A 56 -3.57 7.72 -12.92
CA GLY A 56 -2.41 7.07 -12.32
C GLY A 56 -1.40 8.05 -11.74
N LEU A 57 -1.00 9.10 -12.49
CA LEU A 57 -0.08 10.12 -11.99
C LEU A 57 -0.68 10.90 -10.81
N SER A 58 -1.97 11.23 -10.87
CA SER A 58 -2.67 11.87 -9.76
C SER A 58 -2.71 11.00 -8.52
N SER A 59 -2.91 9.69 -8.66
CA SER A 59 -2.82 8.72 -7.55
C SER A 59 -1.42 8.66 -6.93
N LEU A 60 -0.36 9.02 -7.68
CA LEU A 60 1.00 9.16 -7.15
C LEU A 60 1.26 10.52 -6.46
N GLY A 61 0.26 11.40 -6.40
CA GLY A 61 0.42 12.78 -5.94
C GLY A 61 1.23 13.64 -6.91
N LEU A 62 1.39 13.20 -8.16
CA LEU A 62 2.06 13.92 -9.23
C LEU A 62 1.02 14.59 -10.13
N ARG A 63 1.43 15.66 -10.81
CA ARG A 63 0.63 16.29 -11.86
C ARG A 63 1.26 15.99 -13.21
N LEU A 64 0.42 15.96 -14.24
CA LEU A 64 0.89 15.93 -15.61
C LEU A 64 1.60 17.24 -15.93
N GLU A 65 2.71 17.16 -16.66
CA GLU A 65 3.45 18.35 -17.08
C GLU A 65 2.62 19.24 -18.02
N ASP A 66 1.82 18.62 -18.90
CA ASP A 66 0.92 19.31 -19.83
C ASP A 66 -0.54 18.84 -19.69
N GLU A 67 -1.22 19.33 -18.65
CA GLU A 67 -2.65 19.06 -18.41
C GLU A 67 -3.55 19.56 -19.57
N LYS A 68 -3.14 20.61 -20.29
CA LYS A 68 -3.92 21.18 -21.40
C LYS A 68 -3.87 20.27 -22.62
N ALA A 69 -2.69 19.75 -22.98
CA ALA A 69 -2.56 18.78 -24.06
C ALA A 69 -3.36 17.51 -23.77
N ALA A 70 -3.30 17.00 -22.54
CA ALA A 70 -4.11 15.85 -22.12
C ALA A 70 -5.61 16.11 -22.24
N CYS A 71 -6.08 17.27 -21.79
CA CYS A 71 -7.48 17.66 -21.92
C CYS A 71 -7.92 17.75 -23.40
N ASN A 72 -7.12 18.38 -24.26
CA ASN A 72 -7.39 18.50 -25.69
C ASN A 72 -7.41 17.12 -26.39
N PHE A 73 -6.51 16.21 -25.99
CA PHE A 73 -6.49 14.84 -26.47
C PHE A 73 -7.79 14.11 -26.12
N ILE A 74 -8.22 14.15 -24.85
CA ILE A 74 -9.46 13.51 -24.40
C ILE A 74 -10.67 14.06 -25.17
N LYS A 75 -10.76 15.39 -25.33
CA LYS A 75 -11.86 16.04 -26.08
C LYS A 75 -11.96 15.61 -27.53
N SER A 76 -10.82 15.35 -28.17
CA SER A 76 -10.77 14.98 -29.59
C SER A 76 -10.96 13.49 -29.85
N HIS A 77 -10.78 12.64 -28.84
CA HIS A 77 -10.80 11.19 -28.98
C HIS A 77 -11.93 10.50 -28.21
N VAL A 78 -12.71 11.24 -27.42
CA VAL A 78 -13.88 10.68 -26.72
C VAL A 78 -14.96 10.27 -27.73
N ASP A 79 -15.36 9.00 -27.66
CA ASP A 79 -16.51 8.48 -28.39
C ASP A 79 -17.79 8.69 -27.55
N SER A 80 -18.65 9.59 -28.03
CA SER A 80 -19.91 9.96 -27.38
C SER A 80 -20.98 8.86 -27.41
N SER A 81 -20.75 7.77 -28.16
CA SER A 81 -21.63 6.61 -28.28
C SER A 81 -21.18 5.40 -27.46
N SER A 82 -20.00 5.48 -26.83
CA SER A 82 -19.42 4.39 -26.04
C SER A 82 -19.40 4.73 -24.55
N VAL A 83 -20.15 3.95 -23.76
CA VAL A 83 -20.20 4.10 -22.29
C VAL A 83 -18.80 4.00 -21.67
N ASP A 84 -17.96 3.09 -22.17
CA ASP A 84 -16.57 2.92 -21.71
C ASP A 84 -15.72 4.16 -22.01
N SER A 85 -15.79 4.68 -23.24
CA SER A 85 -15.04 5.89 -23.61
C SER A 85 -15.46 7.09 -22.77
N LEU A 86 -16.77 7.21 -22.50
CA LEU A 86 -17.33 8.26 -21.67
C LEU A 86 -16.86 8.14 -20.22
N PHE A 87 -16.83 6.93 -19.66
CA PHE A 87 -16.30 6.68 -18.32
C PHE A 87 -14.84 7.12 -18.20
N TYR A 88 -13.97 6.68 -19.10
CA TYR A 88 -12.55 7.06 -19.07
C TYR A 88 -12.35 8.57 -19.22
N ALA A 89 -13.10 9.21 -20.12
CA ALA A 89 -13.08 10.67 -20.27
C ALA A 89 -13.53 11.37 -18.98
N ALA A 90 -14.68 10.98 -18.43
CA ALA A 90 -15.27 11.61 -17.24
C ALA A 90 -14.35 11.52 -16.01
N GLN A 91 -13.75 10.35 -15.78
CA GLN A 91 -12.84 10.17 -14.65
C GLN A 91 -11.52 10.93 -14.83
N SER A 92 -11.05 11.08 -16.08
CA SER A 92 -9.85 11.87 -16.38
C SER A 92 -10.05 13.36 -16.13
N ILE A 93 -11.16 13.93 -16.62
CA ILE A 93 -11.38 15.38 -16.50
C ILE A 93 -11.58 15.84 -15.06
N ARG A 94 -12.08 14.96 -14.17
CA ARG A 94 -12.18 15.25 -12.73
C ARG A 94 -10.83 15.50 -12.05
N VAL A 95 -9.75 15.04 -12.67
CA VAL A 95 -8.39 15.18 -12.16
C VAL A 95 -7.67 16.36 -12.83
N LEU A 96 -8.03 16.69 -14.07
CA LEU A 96 -7.42 17.76 -14.85
C LEU A 96 -8.02 19.13 -14.50
N SER A 97 -7.15 20.09 -14.18
CA SER A 97 -7.58 21.42 -13.75
C SER A 97 -8.19 22.20 -14.92
N GLY A 98 -9.47 22.56 -14.83
CA GLY A 98 -10.16 23.37 -15.85
C GLY A 98 -10.48 22.62 -17.16
N CYS A 99 -10.51 21.29 -17.14
CA CYS A 99 -10.93 20.49 -18.28
C CYS A 99 -12.43 20.18 -18.20
N GLU A 100 -13.21 20.71 -19.14
CA GLU A 100 -14.64 20.42 -19.26
C GLU A 100 -14.97 19.82 -20.61
N VAL A 101 -15.76 18.75 -20.64
CA VAL A 101 -16.30 18.13 -21.86
C VAL A 101 -17.79 18.42 -21.91
N THR A 102 -18.24 19.00 -23.02
CA THR A 102 -19.67 19.25 -23.26
C THR A 102 -20.36 17.95 -23.62
N ILE A 103 -21.39 17.57 -22.85
CA ILE A 103 -22.17 16.34 -23.06
C ILE A 103 -23.50 16.69 -23.73
N SER A 104 -23.81 16.01 -24.84
CA SER A 104 -25.09 16.15 -25.53
C SER A 104 -26.23 15.45 -24.77
N ASN A 105 -27.48 15.76 -25.13
CA ASN A 105 -28.63 15.11 -24.51
C ASN A 105 -28.70 13.62 -24.88
N GLU A 106 -28.34 13.28 -26.11
CA GLU A 106 -28.32 11.90 -26.61
C GLU A 106 -27.31 11.04 -25.83
N THR A 107 -26.13 11.60 -25.54
CA THR A 107 -25.12 10.93 -24.71
C THR A 107 -25.58 10.78 -23.27
N ARG A 108 -26.30 11.76 -22.72
CA ARG A 108 -26.89 11.64 -21.39
C ARG A 108 -27.93 10.52 -21.33
N GLU A 109 -28.83 10.45 -22.32
CA GLU A 109 -29.85 9.40 -22.41
C GLU A 109 -29.22 8.01 -22.55
N LEU A 110 -28.16 7.89 -23.36
CA LEU A 110 -27.38 6.65 -23.46
C LEU A 110 -26.85 6.18 -22.10
N LEU A 111 -26.24 7.10 -21.32
CA LEU A 111 -25.71 6.77 -19.99
C LEU A 111 -26.81 6.38 -19.01
N LEU A 112 -27.95 7.08 -19.02
CA LEU A 112 -29.08 6.75 -18.16
C LEU A 112 -29.69 5.40 -18.52
N ALA A 113 -29.81 5.08 -19.81
CA ALA A 113 -30.33 3.79 -20.28
C ALA A 113 -29.41 2.60 -19.91
N ALA A 114 -28.09 2.84 -19.83
CA ALA A 114 -27.13 1.82 -19.40
C ALA A 114 -27.20 1.51 -17.89
N VAL A 115 -27.88 2.34 -17.09
CA VAL A 115 -28.18 2.06 -15.69
C VAL A 115 -29.49 1.26 -15.61
N SER A 116 -29.41 -0.03 -15.98
CA SER A 116 -30.54 -0.94 -16.06
C SER A 116 -30.16 -2.36 -15.59
N GLU A 117 -31.13 -3.10 -15.07
CA GLU A 117 -30.96 -4.52 -14.69
C GLU A 117 -30.69 -5.46 -15.89
N ASP A 118 -30.91 -4.98 -17.11
CA ASP A 118 -30.55 -5.70 -18.34
C ASP A 118 -29.07 -5.52 -18.71
N SER A 119 -28.39 -4.52 -18.12
CA SER A 119 -26.99 -4.22 -18.39
C SER A 119 -26.06 -5.07 -17.53
N SER A 120 -24.84 -5.29 -18.00
CA SER A 120 -23.79 -5.91 -17.18
C SER A 120 -23.37 -5.01 -16.03
N ILE A 121 -22.82 -5.57 -14.93
CA ILE A 121 -22.31 -4.77 -13.81
C ILE A 121 -21.22 -3.79 -14.27
N THR A 122 -20.35 -4.20 -15.20
CA THR A 122 -19.33 -3.32 -15.78
C THR A 122 -19.94 -2.13 -16.53
N GLN A 123 -21.01 -2.34 -17.30
CA GLN A 123 -21.71 -1.25 -17.99
C GLN A 123 -22.38 -0.29 -17.01
N ILE A 124 -23.05 -0.81 -15.98
CA ILE A 124 -23.64 0.02 -14.92
C ILE A 124 -22.55 0.83 -14.22
N PHE A 125 -21.43 0.19 -13.86
CA PHE A 125 -20.28 0.85 -13.24
C PHE A 125 -19.72 1.99 -14.10
N HIS A 126 -19.48 1.73 -15.39
CA HIS A 126 -18.99 2.75 -16.30
C HIS A 126 -20.01 3.88 -16.51
N ALA A 127 -21.30 3.56 -16.64
CA ALA A 127 -22.36 4.55 -16.82
C ALA A 127 -22.52 5.47 -15.59
N VAL A 128 -22.65 4.88 -14.40
CA VAL A 128 -22.74 5.61 -13.13
C VAL A 128 -21.47 6.44 -12.88
N GLY A 129 -20.30 5.85 -13.13
CA GLY A 129 -19.03 6.54 -13.05
C GLY A 129 -18.93 7.71 -14.01
N ALA A 130 -19.44 7.59 -15.24
CA ALA A 130 -19.49 8.68 -16.21
C ALA A 130 -20.46 9.79 -15.78
N LEU A 131 -21.68 9.45 -15.35
CA LEU A 131 -22.68 10.40 -14.85
C LEU A 131 -22.13 11.21 -13.67
N SER A 132 -21.58 10.53 -12.66
CA SER A 132 -20.89 11.17 -11.53
C SER A 132 -19.69 12.00 -11.98
N GLY A 133 -18.93 11.47 -12.94
CA GLY A 133 -17.76 12.09 -13.54
C GLY A 133 -18.02 13.46 -14.17
N PHE A 134 -19.10 13.54 -14.96
CA PHE A 134 -19.54 14.76 -15.64
C PHE A 134 -20.43 15.66 -14.78
N GLY A 135 -20.74 15.28 -13.54
CA GLY A 135 -21.66 16.03 -12.67
C GLY A 135 -23.10 16.03 -13.17
N LEU A 136 -23.51 14.97 -13.88
CA LEU A 136 -24.88 14.81 -14.38
C LEU A 136 -25.79 14.23 -13.28
N PRO A 137 -27.10 14.53 -13.30
CA PRO A 137 -28.04 13.94 -12.36
C PRO A 137 -28.02 12.42 -12.39
N LEU A 138 -27.94 11.80 -11.21
CA LEU A 138 -27.91 10.35 -11.02
C LEU A 138 -29.01 9.93 -10.04
N ALA A 139 -29.91 9.10 -10.53
CA ALA A 139 -31.00 8.52 -9.74
C ALA A 139 -30.42 7.34 -8.91
N SER A 140 -29.98 7.65 -7.69
CA SER A 140 -29.16 6.73 -6.89
C SER A 140 -29.92 5.47 -6.46
N GLN A 141 -31.23 5.57 -6.24
CA GLN A 141 -32.04 4.44 -5.80
C GLN A 141 -32.27 3.45 -6.95
N GLU A 142 -32.49 3.95 -8.15
CA GLU A 142 -32.65 3.18 -9.38
C GLU A 142 -31.34 2.49 -9.75
N ALA A 143 -30.21 3.21 -9.66
CA ALA A 143 -28.89 2.64 -9.86
C ALA A 143 -28.59 1.52 -8.84
N LEU A 144 -28.90 1.75 -7.57
CA LEU A 144 -28.77 0.74 -6.52
C LEU A 144 -29.64 -0.49 -6.79
N SER A 145 -30.89 -0.29 -7.19
CA SER A 145 -31.83 -1.39 -7.53
C SER A 145 -31.34 -2.22 -8.71
N ALA A 146 -30.89 -1.58 -9.79
CA ALA A 146 -30.34 -2.28 -10.95
C ALA A 146 -29.07 -3.06 -10.56
N LEU A 147 -28.21 -2.46 -9.75
CA LEU A 147 -26.96 -3.06 -9.31
C LEU A 147 -27.19 -4.29 -8.42
N THR A 148 -28.07 -4.22 -7.41
CA THR A 148 -28.38 -5.35 -6.53
C THR A 148 -29.09 -6.49 -7.27
N ALA A 149 -30.01 -6.17 -8.18
CA ALA A 149 -30.66 -7.16 -9.04
C ALA A 149 -29.65 -7.92 -9.90
N ARG A 150 -28.65 -7.23 -10.45
CA ARG A 150 -27.55 -7.87 -11.20
C ARG A 150 -26.62 -8.68 -10.31
N LEU A 151 -26.25 -8.14 -9.16
CA LEU A 151 -25.28 -8.75 -8.25
C LEU A 151 -25.79 -10.11 -7.71
N SER A 152 -27.09 -10.23 -7.45
CA SER A 152 -27.71 -11.51 -7.04
C SER A 152 -27.55 -12.67 -8.03
N LYS A 153 -27.17 -12.37 -9.28
CA LYS A 153 -26.99 -13.34 -10.38
C LYS A 153 -25.54 -13.42 -10.84
N GLU A 154 -24.62 -12.76 -10.12
CA GLU A 154 -23.23 -12.57 -10.53
C GLU A 154 -22.30 -13.25 -9.55
N GLU A 155 -21.37 -14.06 -10.06
CA GLU A 155 -20.40 -14.80 -9.23
C GLU A 155 -18.98 -14.23 -9.36
N SER A 156 -18.75 -13.35 -10.33
CA SER A 156 -17.44 -12.77 -10.64
C SER A 156 -16.95 -11.83 -9.54
N VAL A 157 -15.75 -12.11 -9.00
CA VAL A 157 -15.07 -11.24 -8.03
C VAL A 157 -14.96 -9.82 -8.57
N LEU A 158 -14.52 -9.67 -9.83
CA LEU A 158 -14.33 -8.37 -10.45
C LEU A 158 -15.65 -7.58 -10.57
N ALA A 159 -16.75 -8.27 -10.86
CA ALA A 159 -18.05 -7.64 -10.96
C ALA A 159 -18.55 -7.16 -9.58
N THR A 160 -18.39 -7.96 -8.52
CA THR A 160 -18.68 -7.53 -7.15
C THR A 160 -17.80 -6.32 -6.75
N ILE A 161 -16.51 -6.33 -7.09
CA ILE A 161 -15.61 -5.17 -6.85
C ILE A 161 -16.11 -3.92 -7.58
N GLN A 162 -16.53 -4.04 -8.85
CA GLN A 162 -17.11 -2.93 -9.60
C GLN A 162 -18.43 -2.45 -8.99
N ALA A 163 -19.21 -3.33 -8.37
CA ALA A 163 -20.40 -2.95 -7.62
C ALA A 163 -20.05 -2.12 -6.37
N LEU A 164 -19.02 -2.52 -5.60
CA LEU A 164 -18.50 -1.71 -4.49
C LEU A 164 -18.06 -0.32 -4.97
N GLU A 165 -17.32 -0.24 -6.09
CA GLU A 165 -16.91 1.05 -6.65
C GLU A 165 -18.10 1.88 -7.14
N THR A 166 -19.11 1.24 -7.72
CA THR A 166 -20.33 1.91 -8.19
C THR A 166 -21.09 2.53 -7.02
N ALA A 167 -21.27 1.78 -5.94
CA ALA A 167 -21.94 2.23 -4.72
C ALA A 167 -21.27 3.48 -4.12
N SER A 168 -19.94 3.59 -4.22
CA SER A 168 -19.21 4.79 -3.76
C SER A 168 -19.51 6.08 -4.54
N TYR A 169 -20.19 6.00 -5.70
CA TYR A 169 -20.67 7.16 -6.46
C TYR A 169 -22.11 7.55 -6.14
N LEU A 170 -22.86 6.68 -5.45
CA LEU A 170 -24.27 6.90 -5.16
C LEU A 170 -24.44 7.87 -3.98
N SER A 171 -25.67 8.35 -3.78
CA SER A 171 -26.01 9.13 -2.60
C SER A 171 -26.06 8.24 -1.35
N GLN A 172 -25.53 8.73 -0.23
CA GLN A 172 -25.67 8.10 1.09
C GLN A 172 -27.13 7.99 1.58
N GLN A 173 -28.07 8.66 0.92
CA GLN A 173 -29.50 8.51 1.22
C GLN A 173 -30.06 7.16 0.75
N ALA A 174 -29.38 6.51 -0.20
CA ALA A 174 -29.72 5.15 -0.61
C ALA A 174 -29.18 4.16 0.44
N ASP A 175 -29.91 3.07 0.67
CA ASP A 175 -29.48 2.04 1.62
C ASP A 175 -28.38 1.16 1.00
N LEU A 176 -27.13 1.51 1.26
CA LEU A 176 -25.95 0.82 0.72
C LEU A 176 -25.54 -0.41 1.55
N SER A 177 -26.28 -0.76 2.61
CA SER A 177 -25.91 -1.82 3.57
C SER A 177 -25.61 -3.16 2.89
N ALA A 178 -26.50 -3.62 2.01
CA ALA A 178 -26.35 -4.87 1.29
C ALA A 178 -25.05 -4.93 0.45
N ILE A 179 -24.62 -3.81 -0.14
CA ILE A 179 -23.37 -3.77 -0.91
C ILE A 179 -22.15 -3.69 0.03
N VAL A 180 -22.28 -3.06 1.20
CA VAL A 180 -21.20 -3.03 2.20
C VAL A 180 -20.93 -4.43 2.75
N GLU A 181 -21.96 -5.26 2.95
CA GLU A 181 -21.83 -6.64 3.42
C GLU A 181 -20.98 -7.51 2.46
N GLU A 182 -21.05 -7.25 1.16
CA GLU A 182 -20.23 -7.95 0.14
C GLU A 182 -18.71 -7.77 0.35
N ILE A 183 -18.27 -6.76 1.12
CA ILE A 183 -16.86 -6.62 1.50
C ILE A 183 -16.43 -7.83 2.33
N GLU A 184 -17.24 -8.28 3.29
CA GLU A 184 -16.92 -9.43 4.12
C GLU A 184 -16.86 -10.73 3.29
N ASP A 185 -17.81 -10.89 2.37
CA ASP A 185 -17.87 -12.03 1.47
C ASP A 185 -16.66 -12.10 0.54
N LEU A 186 -16.25 -10.96 -0.01
CA LEU A 186 -15.03 -10.86 -0.82
C LEU A 186 -13.75 -11.13 0.01
N VAL A 187 -13.68 -10.70 1.28
CA VAL A 187 -12.56 -11.05 2.15
C VAL A 187 -12.47 -12.56 2.36
N ALA A 188 -13.61 -13.25 2.53
CA ALA A 188 -13.65 -14.70 2.73
C ALA A 188 -13.19 -15.49 1.49
N ARG A 189 -13.23 -14.87 0.30
CA ARG A 189 -12.80 -15.46 -0.99
C ARG A 189 -11.31 -15.25 -1.30
N LEU A 190 -10.55 -14.56 -0.44
CA LEU A 190 -9.11 -14.40 -0.64
C LEU A 190 -8.35 -15.69 -0.29
N ASP A 191 -7.45 -16.11 -1.18
CA ASP A 191 -6.60 -17.28 -0.95
C ASP A 191 -5.36 -16.96 -0.14
N ASP A 192 -5.02 -17.87 0.77
CA ASP A 192 -3.73 -17.87 1.46
C ASP A 192 -2.62 -18.45 0.59
N LEU A 193 -1.76 -17.56 0.11
CA LEU A 193 -0.56 -17.87 -0.62
C LEU A 193 0.63 -17.96 0.34
N GLY A 194 0.77 -19.15 0.94
CA GLY A 194 1.95 -19.58 1.67
C GLY A 194 2.05 -19.09 3.11
N GLY A 195 0.94 -18.75 3.77
CA GLY A 195 0.88 -18.20 5.13
C GLY A 195 1.38 -16.76 5.22
N VAL A 196 1.66 -16.15 4.07
CA VAL A 196 2.30 -14.84 3.94
C VAL A 196 1.50 -13.91 3.05
N TYR A 197 0.61 -14.37 2.17
CA TYR A 197 -0.17 -13.44 1.34
C TYR A 197 -1.63 -13.82 1.21
N LEU A 198 -2.51 -12.82 1.16
CA LEU A 198 -3.89 -13.00 0.73
C LEU A 198 -4.08 -12.38 -0.66
N GLN A 199 -4.68 -13.11 -1.58
CA GLN A 199 -4.91 -12.65 -2.95
C GLN A 199 -6.09 -13.40 -3.55
N PHE A 200 -6.82 -12.78 -4.47
CA PHE A 200 -7.74 -13.52 -5.32
C PHE A 200 -7.00 -14.38 -6.34
N GLU A 201 -7.64 -15.49 -6.75
CA GLU A 201 -7.17 -16.36 -7.84
C GLU A 201 -6.91 -15.57 -9.14
N GLU A 202 -7.77 -14.59 -9.43
CA GLU A 202 -7.74 -13.75 -10.64
C GLU A 202 -6.48 -12.88 -10.73
N GLY A 203 -5.77 -12.69 -9.62
CA GLY A 203 -4.50 -11.99 -9.64
C GLY A 203 -4.42 -10.79 -8.71
N ILE A 204 -3.26 -10.16 -8.78
CA ILE A 204 -2.91 -9.03 -7.93
C ILE A 204 -3.63 -7.74 -8.31
N GLU A 205 -4.00 -7.61 -9.58
CA GLU A 205 -4.77 -6.48 -10.10
C GLU A 205 -6.16 -6.45 -9.48
N THR A 206 -6.91 -7.55 -9.58
CA THR A 206 -8.22 -7.72 -8.95
C THR A 206 -8.15 -7.47 -7.44
N THR A 207 -7.09 -7.97 -6.79
CA THR A 207 -6.90 -7.77 -5.35
C THR A 207 -6.63 -6.30 -5.00
N ALA A 208 -5.86 -5.58 -5.82
CA ALA A 208 -5.63 -4.15 -5.63
C ALA A 208 -6.90 -3.32 -5.87
N LEU A 209 -7.69 -3.67 -6.89
CA LEU A 209 -8.99 -3.05 -7.16
C LEU A 209 -9.96 -3.27 -5.99
N PHE A 210 -10.03 -4.48 -5.44
CA PHE A 210 -10.87 -4.77 -4.28
C PHE A 210 -10.53 -3.90 -3.08
N VAL A 211 -9.25 -3.87 -2.67
CA VAL A 211 -8.83 -3.04 -1.54
C VAL A 211 -9.24 -1.59 -1.77
N ALA A 212 -8.99 -1.06 -2.96
CA ALA A 212 -9.38 0.30 -3.30
C ALA A 212 -10.89 0.55 -3.20
N ALA A 213 -11.69 -0.36 -3.75
CA ALA A 213 -13.13 -0.27 -3.79
C ALA A 213 -13.74 -0.36 -2.39
N ALA A 214 -13.29 -1.32 -1.58
CA ALA A 214 -13.72 -1.50 -0.19
C ALA A 214 -13.46 -0.23 0.63
N TYR A 215 -12.24 0.30 0.60
CA TYR A 215 -11.92 1.55 1.30
C TYR A 215 -12.72 2.74 0.79
N LYS A 216 -12.88 2.88 -0.52
CA LYS A 216 -13.63 3.99 -1.12
C LYS A 216 -15.11 3.95 -0.73
N LEU A 217 -15.72 2.77 -0.69
CA LEU A 217 -17.10 2.60 -0.25
C LEU A 217 -17.23 2.84 1.26
N SER A 218 -16.36 2.26 2.07
CA SER A 218 -16.34 2.45 3.53
C SER A 218 -16.15 3.91 3.93
N ASP A 219 -15.22 4.63 3.29
CA ASP A 219 -15.04 6.08 3.46
C ASP A 219 -16.32 6.84 3.05
N HIS A 220 -16.99 6.40 1.99
CA HIS A 220 -18.23 7.00 1.52
C HIS A 220 -19.39 6.79 2.52
N VAL A 221 -19.50 5.63 3.17
CA VAL A 221 -20.57 5.37 4.16
C VAL A 221 -20.19 5.73 5.59
N GLY A 222 -18.94 6.13 5.83
CA GLY A 222 -18.44 6.53 7.15
C GLY A 222 -18.19 5.37 8.11
N THR A 223 -17.94 4.16 7.60
CA THR A 223 -17.62 2.97 8.38
C THR A 223 -16.20 2.49 8.09
N GLU A 224 -15.64 1.66 8.97
CA GLU A 224 -14.38 0.96 8.69
C GLU A 224 -14.66 -0.24 7.78
N PRO A 225 -13.84 -0.50 6.74
CA PRO A 225 -14.01 -1.70 5.92
C PRO A 225 -13.85 -2.94 6.79
N ALA A 226 -14.71 -3.93 6.59
CA ALA A 226 -14.70 -5.19 7.32
C ALA A 226 -13.55 -6.11 6.87
N MET A 227 -12.32 -5.62 6.97
CA MET A 227 -11.09 -6.27 6.58
C MET A 227 -10.15 -6.35 7.79
N LYS A 228 -9.61 -7.53 8.09
CA LYS A 228 -8.60 -7.66 9.17
C LYS A 228 -7.28 -6.99 8.76
N GLU A 229 -6.57 -6.38 9.71
CA GLU A 229 -5.30 -5.66 9.48
C GLU A 229 -4.24 -6.48 8.71
N VAL A 230 -4.22 -7.79 8.95
CA VAL A 230 -3.31 -8.74 8.28
C VAL A 230 -3.62 -8.83 6.79
N CYS A 231 -4.89 -8.82 6.37
CA CYS A 231 -5.24 -8.95 4.96
C CYS A 231 -4.65 -7.82 4.11
N ILE A 232 -4.61 -6.59 4.63
CA ILE A 232 -4.23 -5.42 3.85
C ILE A 232 -2.70 -5.26 3.73
N CYS A 233 -1.95 -5.62 4.78
CA CYS A 233 -0.47 -5.69 4.77
C CYS A 233 0.07 -6.55 3.61
N LEU A 234 -0.64 -7.63 3.31
CA LEU A 234 -0.19 -8.69 2.43
C LEU A 234 -0.42 -8.36 0.95
N VAL A 235 -1.59 -7.82 0.62
CA VAL A 235 -1.92 -7.34 -0.75
C VAL A 235 -0.94 -6.26 -1.22
N LEU A 236 -0.55 -5.35 -0.32
CA LEU A 236 0.35 -4.23 -0.61
C LEU A 236 1.81 -4.65 -0.76
N SER A 237 2.25 -5.68 -0.04
CA SER A 237 3.65 -6.14 -0.09
C SER A 237 3.96 -6.93 -1.37
N ARG A 238 2.96 -7.64 -1.92
CA ARG A 238 3.12 -8.40 -3.17
C ARG A 238 2.99 -7.53 -4.42
N THR A 239 2.16 -6.48 -4.37
CA THR A 239 2.05 -5.53 -5.49
C THR A 239 3.44 -4.97 -5.73
N ILE A 240 4.05 -4.37 -4.71
CA ILE A 240 5.35 -3.71 -4.79
C ILE A 240 6.49 -4.62 -5.29
N THR A 241 6.39 -5.95 -5.13
CA THR A 241 7.46 -6.89 -5.50
C THR A 241 7.36 -7.44 -6.92
N LEU A 242 6.19 -7.41 -7.57
CA LEU A 242 6.03 -7.92 -8.94
C LEU A 242 6.22 -6.78 -9.96
N GLN A 243 7.25 -6.89 -10.79
CA GLN A 243 7.70 -5.90 -11.79
C GLN A 243 6.74 -5.67 -12.98
N HIS A 244 5.46 -5.99 -12.86
CA HIS A 244 4.46 -5.82 -13.91
C HIS A 244 3.29 -4.99 -13.37
N PHE A 245 3.29 -3.70 -13.65
CA PHE A 245 2.27 -2.77 -13.15
C PHE A 245 1.62 -2.00 -14.30
N LYS A 246 0.34 -2.29 -14.55
CA LYS A 246 -0.50 -1.53 -15.49
C LYS A 246 -1.83 -1.04 -14.91
N VAL A 247 -2.12 -1.27 -13.63
CA VAL A 247 -3.36 -0.78 -13.01
C VAL A 247 -3.03 -0.08 -11.71
N PHE A 248 -3.43 1.20 -11.64
CA PHE A 248 -3.47 1.95 -10.40
C PHE A 248 -4.91 2.33 -10.14
N CYS A 249 -5.45 1.73 -9.09
CA CYS A 249 -6.71 2.17 -8.54
C CYS A 249 -6.51 3.51 -7.83
N LYS A 250 -7.55 4.35 -7.90
CA LYS A 250 -7.69 5.52 -7.05
C LYS A 250 -8.07 5.02 -5.66
N CYS A 251 -7.13 4.38 -4.98
CA CYS A 251 -7.23 4.30 -3.53
C CYS A 251 -7.08 5.73 -3.02
N TYR A 252 -8.14 6.33 -2.49
CA TYR A 252 -7.94 7.07 -1.26
C TYR A 252 -7.55 6.04 -0.20
N LEU A 253 -6.33 5.53 -0.30
CA LEU A 253 -5.58 5.28 0.89
C LEU A 253 -5.19 6.70 1.31
N PRO A 254 -5.69 7.26 2.42
CA PRO A 254 -4.68 7.76 3.33
C PRO A 254 -3.68 6.60 3.44
N VAL A 255 -2.52 6.77 2.85
CA VAL A 255 -1.54 5.70 2.87
C VAL A 255 -1.08 5.59 4.31
N ARG A 256 -1.74 4.68 5.00
CA ARG A 256 -1.68 4.44 6.42
C ARG A 256 -0.87 3.18 6.61
N LYS A 257 0.43 3.43 6.68
CA LYS A 257 1.48 2.61 7.31
C LYS A 257 1.13 1.17 7.66
N TYR A 258 1.12 0.32 6.65
CA TYR A 258 1.49 -1.06 6.88
C TYR A 258 3.00 -1.14 6.98
N ARG A 259 3.51 -1.44 8.18
CA ARG A 259 4.93 -1.62 8.42
C ARG A 259 5.14 -2.86 9.28
N HIS A 260 5.71 -3.89 8.67
CA HIS A 260 6.64 -4.73 9.41
C HIS A 260 7.99 -4.02 9.53
N PRO A 261 8.59 -4.00 10.71
CA PRO A 261 9.86 -3.34 10.96
C PRO A 261 11.02 -4.21 10.47
N SER A 262 11.53 -3.95 9.26
CA SER A 262 12.83 -4.49 8.85
C SER A 262 13.98 -3.68 9.47
N GLN A 263 14.99 -4.43 9.93
CA GLN A 263 16.10 -4.04 10.80
C GLN A 263 17.17 -3.15 10.13
N GLU A 264 17.61 -2.12 10.86
CA GLU A 264 19.03 -1.83 11.17
C GLU A 264 19.13 -0.75 12.29
N TYR A 265 20.15 -0.83 13.15
CA TYR A 265 20.36 -0.07 14.40
C TYR A 265 21.31 1.14 14.25
N PRO A 266 21.44 2.05 15.24
CA PRO A 266 20.39 2.80 15.93
C PRO A 266 20.70 4.32 15.91
N LYS A 267 19.71 5.15 15.57
CA LYS A 267 19.54 6.50 16.13
C LYS A 267 18.18 7.11 15.83
N GLY A 268 17.44 6.58 14.86
CA GLY A 268 16.05 6.99 14.67
C GLY A 268 15.29 6.11 13.70
N ARG A 269 13.95 6.12 13.80
CA ARG A 269 13.05 5.41 12.88
C ARG A 269 12.27 6.42 12.05
N GLN A 270 12.51 6.43 10.74
CA GLN A 270 11.71 7.24 9.82
C GLN A 270 10.36 6.59 9.65
N LEU A 271 9.27 7.31 9.86
CA LEU A 271 7.92 6.79 9.83
C LEU A 271 7.26 7.26 8.52
N THR A 272 7.28 6.43 7.47
CA THR A 272 6.80 6.79 6.13
C THR A 272 5.50 6.09 5.73
N ASN A 273 4.76 6.67 4.79
CA ASN A 273 3.68 5.98 4.07
C ASN A 273 4.26 5.04 2.98
N VAL A 274 3.40 4.24 2.30
CA VAL A 274 3.76 3.34 1.18
C VAL A 274 4.43 4.09 0.02
N MET A 275 4.09 5.37 -0.16
CA MET A 275 4.70 6.28 -1.14
C MET A 275 6.04 6.87 -0.67
N SER A 276 6.61 6.36 0.42
CA SER A 276 7.87 6.83 1.02
C SER A 276 7.84 8.28 1.54
N GLN A 277 6.66 8.88 1.74
CA GLN A 277 6.51 10.21 2.34
C GLN A 277 6.48 10.11 3.88
N PRO A 278 7.14 11.02 4.62
CA PRO A 278 7.16 10.99 6.08
C PRO A 278 5.80 11.37 6.70
N LEU A 279 5.39 10.72 7.79
CA LEU A 279 4.21 11.11 8.58
C LEU A 279 4.66 11.84 9.85
N THR A 280 5.04 13.09 9.68
CA THR A 280 5.50 13.98 10.76
C THR A 280 4.38 14.38 11.73
N GLN A 281 3.11 14.23 11.33
CA GLN A 281 1.94 14.55 12.16
C GLN A 281 1.51 13.41 13.10
N ALA A 282 2.12 12.22 13.01
CA ALA A 282 1.78 11.11 13.88
C ALA A 282 2.39 11.28 15.28
N SER A 283 1.69 10.83 16.31
CA SER A 283 2.20 10.69 17.66
C SER A 283 2.71 9.26 17.84
N VAL A 284 3.99 9.10 18.19
CA VAL A 284 4.58 7.76 18.37
C VAL A 284 4.96 7.61 19.83
N LYS A 285 4.48 6.55 20.47
CA LYS A 285 4.73 6.26 21.88
C LYS A 285 5.22 4.84 22.06
N LEU A 286 6.19 4.66 22.95
CA LEU A 286 6.58 3.36 23.46
C LEU A 286 5.59 2.96 24.54
N ASP A 287 4.81 1.92 24.31
CA ASP A 287 3.90 1.37 25.33
C ASP A 287 4.70 0.71 26.45
N TYR A 288 5.63 -0.17 26.08
CA TYR A 288 6.57 -0.81 27.00
C TYR A 288 7.84 -1.28 26.30
N ALA A 289 8.93 -1.36 27.06
CA ALA A 289 10.14 -2.12 26.76
C ALA A 289 10.40 -3.07 27.93
N LYS A 290 10.33 -4.38 27.68
CA LYS A 290 10.53 -5.43 28.68
C LYS A 290 11.80 -6.21 28.39
N SER A 291 12.54 -6.58 29.43
CA SER A 291 13.65 -7.54 29.28
C SER A 291 13.11 -8.88 28.82
N ALA A 292 13.67 -9.44 27.75
CA ALA A 292 13.22 -10.72 27.22
C ALA A 292 13.49 -11.88 28.20
N SER A 293 14.55 -11.78 29.01
CA SER A 293 14.96 -12.81 29.97
C SER A 293 14.19 -12.73 31.29
N THR A 294 14.05 -11.54 31.85
CA THR A 294 13.43 -11.34 33.17
C THR A 294 11.97 -10.90 33.11
N LYS A 295 11.46 -10.59 31.91
CA LYS A 295 10.13 -10.02 31.65
C LYS A 295 9.85 -8.70 32.38
N ALA A 296 10.85 -8.13 33.06
CA ALA A 296 10.75 -6.86 33.78
C ALA A 296 10.64 -5.69 32.80
N THR A 297 9.71 -4.77 33.06
CA THR A 297 9.58 -3.51 32.32
C THR A 297 10.74 -2.57 32.68
N VAL A 298 11.47 -2.10 31.66
CA VAL A 298 12.61 -1.19 31.80
C VAL A 298 12.23 0.24 31.42
N LEU A 299 11.31 0.40 30.46
CA LEU A 299 10.78 1.70 30.04
C LEU A 299 9.32 1.52 29.62
N GLN A 300 8.46 2.51 29.86
CA GLN A 300 7.04 2.45 29.51
C GLN A 300 6.48 3.84 29.24
N GLN A 301 5.40 3.90 28.46
CA GLN A 301 4.62 5.11 28.17
C GLN A 301 5.50 6.32 27.80
N THR A 302 6.54 6.09 26.99
CA THR A 302 7.52 7.14 26.66
C THR A 302 7.31 7.62 25.23
N PRO A 303 7.06 8.93 25.00
CA PRO A 303 6.89 9.46 23.66
C PRO A 303 8.21 9.50 22.90
N PHE A 304 8.14 9.31 21.58
CA PHE A 304 9.26 9.56 20.67
C PHE A 304 9.32 11.05 20.34
N VAL A 305 10.53 11.57 20.14
CA VAL A 305 10.77 12.95 19.73
C VAL A 305 10.95 12.99 18.21
N LEU A 306 10.26 13.90 17.53
CA LEU A 306 10.44 14.12 16.10
C LEU A 306 11.70 14.96 15.86
N SER A 307 12.65 14.39 15.12
CA SER A 307 13.89 15.03 14.67
C SER A 307 13.91 15.00 13.14
N GLY A 308 13.51 16.10 12.49
CA GLY A 308 13.27 16.13 11.05
C GLY A 308 12.12 15.21 10.64
N ASP A 309 12.41 14.19 9.83
CA ASP A 309 11.45 13.17 9.36
C ASP A 309 11.47 11.88 10.20
N VAL A 310 12.23 11.87 11.29
CA VAL A 310 12.59 10.66 12.04
C VAL A 310 12.10 10.77 13.47
N PHE A 311 11.41 9.72 13.95
CA PHE A 311 11.03 9.61 15.35
C PHE A 311 12.15 8.91 16.12
N GLU A 312 12.66 9.59 17.13
CA GLU A 312 13.81 9.16 17.91
C GLU A 312 13.40 8.92 19.37
N LEU A 313 13.88 7.80 19.91
CA LEU A 313 13.79 7.48 21.34
C LEU A 313 15.14 6.97 21.80
N ASN A 314 15.76 7.69 22.73
CA ASN A 314 17.04 7.29 23.29
C ASN A 314 16.85 6.31 24.46
N PHE A 315 16.78 5.02 24.13
CA PHE A 315 16.67 3.96 25.13
C PHE A 315 17.91 3.81 26.03
N MET A 316 19.09 4.28 25.60
CA MET A 316 20.31 4.17 26.40
C MET A 316 20.32 5.10 27.62
N ASN A 317 19.43 6.10 27.66
CA ASN A 317 19.31 7.02 28.80
C ASN A 317 18.91 6.30 30.11
N VAL A 318 18.19 5.19 30.02
CA VAL A 318 17.82 4.39 31.21
C VAL A 318 18.89 3.37 31.61
N LYS A 319 20.07 3.40 30.98
CA LYS A 319 21.21 2.51 31.24
C LYS A 319 20.79 1.03 31.35
N PRO A 320 20.15 0.48 30.31
CA PRO A 320 19.71 -0.91 30.30
C PRO A 320 20.92 -1.86 30.39
N ALA A 321 20.76 -2.99 31.07
CA ALA A 321 21.75 -4.05 31.07
C ALA A 321 21.95 -4.65 29.66
N SER A 322 23.06 -5.34 29.42
CA SER A 322 23.24 -6.11 28.19
C SER A 322 22.20 -7.21 28.10
N GLY A 323 21.50 -7.33 26.97
CA GLY A 323 20.44 -8.31 26.81
C GLY A 323 19.51 -8.01 25.65
N TYR A 324 18.48 -8.83 25.50
CA TYR A 324 17.41 -8.63 24.53
C TYR A 324 16.19 -8.02 25.21
N TYR A 325 15.52 -7.11 24.51
CA TYR A 325 14.35 -6.38 24.99
C TYR A 325 13.21 -6.48 24.00
N ASP A 326 12.01 -6.76 24.47
CA ASP A 326 10.77 -6.75 23.70
C ASP A 326 10.12 -5.36 23.85
N PHE A 327 9.98 -4.66 22.74
CA PHE A 327 9.41 -3.31 22.65
C PHE A 327 8.02 -3.40 22.03
N SER A 328 7.06 -2.68 22.58
CA SER A 328 5.75 -2.44 21.98
C SER A 328 5.61 -0.94 21.77
N ILE A 329 5.38 -0.55 20.51
CA ILE A 329 5.24 0.84 20.09
C ILE A 329 3.84 1.00 19.54
N SER A 330 3.17 2.08 19.92
CA SER A 330 1.93 2.53 19.30
C SER A 330 2.10 3.85 18.56
N VAL A 331 1.31 3.99 17.50
CA VAL A 331 1.29 5.15 16.61
C VAL A 331 -0.14 5.70 16.60
N ASP A 332 -0.34 6.81 17.27
CA ASP A 332 -1.62 7.52 17.35
C ASP A 332 -1.62 8.76 16.45
N GLY A 333 -2.80 9.33 16.21
CA GLY A 333 -2.94 10.66 15.60
C GLY A 333 -4.14 10.77 14.70
N ASP A 334 -4.19 9.94 13.66
CA ASP A 334 -5.32 9.90 12.74
C ASP A 334 -5.97 8.49 12.88
N ASN A 335 -7.26 8.30 12.59
CA ASN A 335 -7.97 7.04 12.95
C ASN A 335 -7.80 5.86 11.97
N ARG A 336 -7.70 6.14 10.68
CA ARG A 336 -7.43 5.23 9.55
C ARG A 336 -6.02 4.54 9.63
N PHE A 337 -5.26 4.55 10.75
CA PHE A 337 -3.86 4.08 10.86
C PHE A 337 -3.96 2.60 11.11
N ILE A 338 -3.70 1.81 10.07
CA ILE A 338 -3.72 0.36 10.22
C ILE A 338 -2.35 -0.11 10.72
N ALA A 339 -2.32 -1.19 11.52
CA ALA A 339 -1.12 -1.70 12.19
C ALA A 339 -0.46 -0.62 13.08
N ASN A 340 -1.30 0.10 13.83
CA ASN A 340 -0.87 1.16 14.74
C ASN A 340 -0.06 0.65 15.94
N LYS A 341 0.03 -0.67 16.15
CA LYS A 341 0.88 -1.31 17.16
C LYS A 341 1.95 -2.16 16.51
N VAL A 342 3.19 -1.99 16.94
CA VAL A 342 4.35 -2.70 16.41
C VAL A 342 5.15 -3.29 17.56
N GLU A 343 5.44 -4.59 17.47
CA GLU A 343 6.35 -5.28 18.38
C GLU A 343 7.75 -5.44 17.76
N LEU A 344 8.77 -5.24 18.58
CA LEU A 344 10.17 -5.19 18.16
C LEU A 344 11.07 -5.88 19.16
N LYS A 345 12.12 -6.54 18.67
CA LYS A 345 13.19 -7.05 19.52
C LYS A 345 14.43 -6.18 19.41
N VAL A 346 14.91 -5.72 20.56
CA VAL A 346 16.07 -4.83 20.70
C VAL A 346 17.16 -5.50 21.56
N LYS A 347 18.26 -5.95 20.95
CA LYS A 347 19.53 -6.27 21.61
C LYS A 347 20.31 -5.02 22.04
N VAL A 348 20.69 -4.97 23.32
CA VAL A 348 21.69 -4.07 23.89
C VAL A 348 22.96 -4.88 24.10
N SER A 349 24.07 -4.44 23.52
CA SER A 349 25.37 -5.09 23.67
C SER A 349 26.31 -4.16 24.45
N THR A 350 27.09 -4.74 25.35
CA THR A 350 28.19 -4.06 26.02
C THR A 350 29.50 -4.44 25.32
N GLU A 351 30.39 -3.46 25.19
CA GLU A 351 31.75 -3.72 24.75
C GLU A 351 32.50 -4.40 25.90
N VAL A 352 33.03 -5.60 25.64
CA VAL A 352 33.83 -6.34 26.61
C VAL A 352 35.28 -6.30 26.12
N GLY A 353 36.12 -5.56 26.82
CA GLY A 353 37.57 -5.64 26.63
C GLY A 353 38.08 -6.92 27.25
N ILE A 354 38.59 -7.85 26.43
CA ILE A 354 39.25 -9.05 26.94
C ILE A 354 40.72 -8.67 27.20
N THR A 355 41.08 -8.51 28.47
CA THR A 355 42.46 -8.27 28.91
C THR A 355 42.98 -9.47 29.69
N ASN A 356 44.22 -9.90 29.43
CA ASN A 356 44.86 -11.10 29.98
C ASN A 356 44.26 -12.42 29.49
N VAL A 357 44.36 -12.69 28.18
CA VAL A 357 44.08 -14.02 27.62
C VAL A 357 45.32 -14.88 27.76
N ASP A 358 45.33 -15.80 28.71
CA ASP A 358 46.36 -16.84 28.81
C ASP A 358 45.97 -18.02 27.92
N LEU A 359 46.66 -18.18 26.80
CA LEU A 359 46.48 -19.34 25.93
C LEU A 359 47.42 -20.46 26.39
N SER A 360 46.85 -21.55 26.89
CA SER A 360 47.61 -22.73 27.31
C SER A 360 47.35 -23.86 26.32
N THR A 361 48.42 -24.37 25.70
CA THR A 361 48.38 -25.61 24.93
C THR A 361 48.78 -26.77 25.83
N VAL A 362 47.91 -27.76 26.00
CA VAL A 362 48.18 -28.96 26.79
C VAL A 362 48.19 -30.16 25.86
N ASP A 363 49.26 -30.94 25.90
CA ASP A 363 49.33 -32.24 25.24
C ASP A 363 48.68 -33.28 26.15
N LYS A 364 47.68 -34.00 25.63
CA LYS A 364 46.78 -34.87 26.42
C LYS A 364 47.53 -36.01 27.10
N ASP A 365 48.68 -36.39 26.57
CA ASP A 365 49.45 -37.57 27.01
C ASP A 365 50.66 -37.23 27.91
N GLN A 366 50.87 -35.95 28.24
CA GLN A 366 51.97 -35.49 29.10
C GLN A 366 51.44 -34.89 30.41
N SER A 367 51.76 -35.53 31.54
CA SER A 367 51.41 -35.07 32.90
C SER A 367 52.29 -33.92 33.40
N ILE A 368 52.55 -32.92 32.55
CA ILE A 368 53.34 -31.73 32.92
C ILE A 368 52.40 -30.53 33.02
N ALA A 369 52.57 -29.74 34.08
CA ALA A 369 51.77 -28.55 34.34
C ALA A 369 51.81 -27.58 33.13
N PRO A 370 50.66 -26.95 32.76
CA PRO A 370 50.60 -26.07 31.59
C PRO A 370 51.59 -24.93 31.72
N LYS A 371 52.37 -24.68 30.66
CA LYS A 371 53.18 -23.45 30.56
C LYS A 371 52.28 -22.35 29.99
N THR A 372 51.95 -21.37 30.83
CA THR A 372 51.32 -20.13 30.39
C THR A 372 52.36 -19.21 29.77
N THR A 373 52.04 -18.67 28.60
CA THR A 373 52.84 -17.60 27.97
C THR A 373 52.01 -16.33 28.04
N ARG A 374 52.59 -15.28 28.61
CA ARG A 374 51.92 -14.00 28.85
C ARG A 374 52.10 -13.04 27.68
#